data_AF-A0A5J6N725-F1
#
_entry.id   AF-A0A5J6N725-F1
#
_cell.length_a   1.000
_cell.length_b   1.000
_cell.length_c   1.000
_cell.angle_alpha   90.00
_cell.angle_beta   90.00
_cell.angle_gamma   90.00
#
_symmetry.space_group_name_H-M   'P 1'
#
loop_
_entity.id
_entity.type
_entity.pdbx_description
1 polymer ?
#
loop_
_entity_poly.entity_id
_entity_poly.type
_entity_poly.pdbx_seq_one_letter_code
_entity_poly.pdbx_strand_id
1 'polypeptide(L)'
;MSTDIAIVLGAIAIAAFAYPLIMRAIARAVQPSRLEMAALGDELLGSPYVSDDDKNTIEAMLGDAFNWRNMVLLALLLPLRAPAFILNRSKAERHWPKISDDATRAKFERFMGLGIRSDSAANPIFALICGVEVALLTVLMVPLGKVSWQLPLFVNTTRESERLLAKRFC
;
A
#
# COMPACT_ATOMS: atom_id res chain seq x y z
N MET A 1 7.31 -20.52 41.55
CA MET A 1 6.80 -19.92 40.29
C MET A 1 7.96 -19.19 39.66
N SER A 2 8.44 -19.62 38.49
CA SER A 2 9.75 -19.19 37.95
C SER A 2 9.75 -17.69 37.63
N THR A 3 10.86 -17.01 37.96
CA THR A 3 11.15 -15.60 37.64
C THR A 3 10.92 -15.28 36.16
N ASP A 4 11.11 -16.27 35.28
CA ASP A 4 10.86 -16.16 33.83
C ASP A 4 9.38 -15.89 33.51
N ILE A 5 8.45 -16.48 34.26
CA ILE A 5 7.01 -16.28 34.06
C ILE A 5 6.64 -14.83 34.39
N ALA A 6 7.22 -14.26 35.45
CA ALA A 6 6.98 -12.87 35.82
C ALA A 6 7.51 -11.89 34.76
N ILE A 7 8.68 -12.17 34.18
CA ILE A 7 9.25 -11.37 33.09
C ILE A 7 8.36 -11.42 31.84
N VAL A 8 7.92 -12.62 31.45
CA VAL A 8 7.03 -12.80 30.29
C VAL A 8 5.70 -12.07 30.48
N LEU A 9 5.06 -12.23 31.64
CA LEU A 9 3.79 -11.55 31.95
C LEU A 9 3.97 -10.03 31.99
N GLY A 10 5.07 -9.53 32.54
CA GLY A 10 5.41 -8.11 32.53
C GLY A 10 5.55 -7.56 31.11
N ALA A 11 6.25 -8.28 30.23
CA ALA A 11 6.39 -7.88 28.82
C ALA A 11 5.06 -7.87 28.07
N ILE A 12 4.20 -8.88 28.29
CA ILE A 12 2.85 -8.94 27.68
C ILE A 12 2.01 -7.75 28.15
N ALA A 13 2.04 -7.43 29.44
CA ALA A 13 1.29 -6.29 29.98
C ALA A 13 1.77 -4.97 29.35
N ILE A 14 3.08 -4.74 29.28
CA ILE A 14 3.66 -3.55 28.63
C ILE A 14 3.22 -3.47 27.17
N ALA A 15 3.29 -4.57 26.42
CA ALA A 15 2.88 -4.61 25.02
C ALA A 15 1.38 -4.28 24.87
N ALA A 16 0.53 -4.84 25.74
CA ALA A 16 -0.91 -4.59 25.72
C ALA A 16 -1.26 -3.11 25.96
N PHE A 17 -0.54 -2.42 26.83
CA PHE A 17 -0.74 -0.98 27.10
C PHE A 17 -0.07 -0.08 26.05
N ALA A 18 1.10 -0.44 25.54
CA ALA A 18 1.82 0.34 24.55
C ALA A 18 1.16 0.28 23.17
N TYR A 19 0.59 -0.87 22.79
CA TYR A 19 -0.03 -1.10 21.50
C TYR A 19 -1.10 -0.05 21.12
N PRO A 20 -2.14 0.24 21.94
CA PRO A 20 -3.14 1.25 21.58
C PRO A 20 -2.56 2.67 21.46
N LEU A 21 -1.53 3.00 22.24
CA LEU A 21 -0.84 4.30 22.14
C LEU A 21 -0.07 4.42 20.82
N ILE A 22 0.64 3.36 20.44
CA ILE A 22 1.35 3.28 19.15
C ILE A 22 0.35 3.38 18.00
N MET A 23 -0.74 2.61 18.04
CA MET A 23 -1.78 2.66 17.00
C MET A 23 -2.41 4.05 16.89
N ARG A 24 -2.63 4.75 18.01
CA ARG A 24 -3.12 6.13 18.00
C ARG A 24 -2.13 7.10 17.36
N ALA A 25 -0.83 6.94 17.64
CA ALA A 25 0.21 7.77 17.03
C ALA A 25 0.29 7.53 15.51
N ILE A 26 0.24 6.27 15.07
CA ILE A 26 0.21 5.88 13.65
C ILE A 26 -1.03 6.48 12.96
N ALA A 27 -2.21 6.33 13.57
CA ALA A 27 -3.46 6.86 13.01
C ALA A 27 -3.39 8.37 12.78
N ARG A 28 -2.81 9.13 13.73
CA ARG A 28 -2.60 10.57 13.58
C ARG A 28 -1.61 10.91 12.48
N ALA A 29 -0.50 10.17 12.40
CA ALA A 29 0.53 10.40 11.40
C ALA A 29 0.03 10.15 9.96
N VAL A 30 -0.92 9.23 9.79
CA VAL A 30 -1.45 8.83 8.46
C VAL A 30 -2.76 9.53 8.11
N GLN A 31 -3.36 10.27 9.04
CA GLN A 31 -4.58 11.06 8.80
C GLN A 31 -4.46 12.02 7.60
N PRO A 32 -3.36 12.77 7.40
CA PRO A 32 -3.20 13.62 6.22
C PRO A 32 -3.26 12.82 4.91
N SER A 33 -2.60 11.66 4.87
CA SER A 33 -2.60 10.78 3.68
C SER A 33 -4.00 10.23 3.37
N ARG A 34 -4.82 9.95 4.39
CA ARG A 34 -6.20 9.49 4.22
C ARG A 34 -7.11 10.58 3.64
N LEU A 35 -6.95 11.82 4.11
CA LEU A 35 -7.69 12.97 3.58
C LEU A 35 -7.29 13.24 2.12
N GLU A 36 -6.00 13.16 1.83
CA GLU A 36 -5.48 13.30 0.47
C GLU A 36 -5.98 12.18 -0.46
N MET A 37 -6.04 10.94 0.04
CA MET A 37 -6.60 9.81 -0.70
C MET A 37 -8.08 10.02 -1.01
N ALA A 38 -8.87 10.50 -0.04
CA ALA A 38 -10.28 10.80 -0.25
C ALA A 38 -10.47 11.89 -1.32
N ALA A 39 -9.71 12.98 -1.24
CA ALA A 39 -9.76 14.06 -2.23
C ALA A 39 -9.38 13.59 -3.64
N LEU A 40 -8.30 12.82 -3.77
CA LEU A 40 -7.89 12.24 -5.06
C LEU A 40 -8.90 11.22 -5.58
N GLY A 41 -9.51 10.43 -4.69
CA GLY A 41 -10.58 9.52 -5.02
C GLY A 41 -11.77 10.24 -5.65
N ASP A 42 -12.26 11.30 -5.01
CA ASP A 42 -13.35 12.13 -5.54
C ASP A 42 -13.00 12.74 -6.91
N GLU A 43 -11.77 13.24 -7.07
CA GLU A 43 -11.29 13.77 -8.36
C GLU A 43 -11.25 12.71 -9.47
N LEU A 44 -10.83 11.48 -9.14
CA LEU A 44 -10.77 10.38 -10.10
C LEU A 44 -12.16 9.87 -10.49
N LEU A 45 -13.10 9.81 -9.54
CA LEU A 45 -14.49 9.44 -9.79
C LEU A 45 -15.22 10.44 -10.69
N GLY A 46 -14.89 11.74 -10.55
CA GLY A 46 -15.39 12.80 -11.42
C GLY A 46 -14.73 12.87 -12.80
N SER A 47 -13.64 12.14 -13.03
CA SER A 47 -12.88 12.23 -14.29
C SER A 47 -13.59 11.51 -15.45
N PRO A 48 -13.64 12.12 -16.66
CA PRO A 48 -14.13 11.45 -17.86
C PRO A 48 -13.12 10.43 -18.43
N TYR A 49 -11.89 10.40 -17.91
CA TYR A 49 -10.81 9.51 -18.37
C TYR A 49 -10.74 8.18 -17.62
N VAL A 50 -11.63 7.97 -16.65
CA VAL A 50 -11.71 6.74 -15.84
C VAL A 50 -12.98 6.00 -16.26
N SER A 51 -12.83 4.72 -16.59
CA SER A 51 -13.96 3.87 -16.97
C SER A 51 -14.87 3.58 -15.77
N ASP A 52 -16.15 3.28 -16.02
CA ASP A 52 -17.10 2.98 -14.93
C ASP A 52 -16.67 1.77 -14.09
N ASP A 53 -16.05 0.76 -14.72
CA ASP A 53 -15.48 -0.41 -14.03
C ASP A 53 -14.32 0.00 -13.08
N ASP A 54 -13.47 0.92 -13.51
CA ASP A 54 -12.36 1.42 -12.70
C ASP A 54 -12.87 2.33 -11.56
N LYS A 55 -13.95 3.08 -11.79
CA LYS A 55 -14.61 3.90 -10.74
C LYS A 55 -15.15 3.03 -9.62
N ASN A 56 -15.81 1.92 -9.93
CA ASN A 56 -16.26 0.95 -8.93
C ASN A 56 -15.10 0.42 -8.09
N THR A 57 -13.93 0.20 -8.72
CA THR A 57 -12.72 -0.23 -8.00
C THR A 57 -12.19 0.86 -7.07
N ILE A 58 -12.17 2.11 -7.52
CA ILE A 58 -11.75 3.27 -6.71
C ILE A 58 -12.69 3.48 -5.52
N GLU A 59 -14.02 3.38 -5.72
CA GLU A 59 -15.01 3.44 -4.63
C GLU A 59 -14.81 2.33 -3.60
N ALA A 60 -14.59 1.10 -4.06
CA ALA A 60 -14.30 -0.02 -3.17
C ALA A 60 -13.04 0.26 -2.34
N MET A 61 -11.97 0.76 -2.96
CA MET A 61 -10.72 1.12 -2.27
C MET A 61 -10.90 2.25 -1.24
N LEU A 62 -11.73 3.25 -1.54
CA LEU A 62 -12.07 4.30 -0.58
C LEU A 62 -12.83 3.75 0.63
N GLY A 63 -13.81 2.87 0.40
CA GLY A 63 -14.54 2.18 1.47
C GLY A 63 -13.65 1.29 2.33
N ASP A 64 -12.59 0.75 1.73
CA ASP A 64 -11.69 -0.22 2.34
C ASP A 64 -10.43 0.38 2.99
N ALA A 65 -10.16 1.68 2.87
CA ALA A 65 -8.92 2.33 3.34
C ALA A 65 -8.66 2.24 4.87
N PHE A 66 -9.60 1.68 5.63
CA PHE A 66 -9.50 1.41 7.08
C PHE A 66 -9.71 -0.07 7.43
N ASN A 67 -9.86 -0.94 6.44
CA ASN A 67 -10.20 -2.33 6.63
C ASN A 67 -8.94 -3.16 6.95
N TRP A 68 -8.75 -3.47 8.22
CA TRP A 68 -7.59 -4.25 8.70
C TRP A 68 -7.47 -5.63 8.02
N ARG A 69 -8.56 -6.19 7.48
CA ARG A 69 -8.59 -7.50 6.82
C ARG A 69 -7.84 -7.48 5.50
N ASN A 70 -7.78 -6.34 4.81
CA ASN A 70 -7.15 -6.25 3.51
C ASN A 70 -5.65 -6.51 3.59
N MET A 71 -4.97 -5.99 4.62
CA MET A 71 -3.55 -6.32 4.84
C MET A 71 -3.32 -7.78 5.24
N VAL A 72 -4.25 -8.39 5.97
CA VAL A 72 -4.16 -9.82 6.31
C VAL A 72 -4.26 -10.68 5.04
N LEU A 73 -5.27 -10.40 4.22
CA LEU A 73 -5.46 -11.09 2.95
C LEU A 73 -4.27 -10.85 2.01
N LEU A 74 -3.75 -9.62 1.95
CA LEU A 74 -2.59 -9.30 1.16
C LEU A 74 -1.38 -10.12 1.61
N ALA A 75 -1.03 -10.12 2.90
CA ALA A 75 0.08 -10.91 3.43
C ALA A 75 -0.05 -12.41 3.11
N LEU A 76 -1.25 -12.98 3.28
CA LEU A 76 -1.46 -14.40 3.01
C LEU A 76 -1.39 -14.75 1.52
N LEU A 77 -1.85 -13.85 0.65
CA LEU A 77 -1.94 -14.09 -0.79
C LEU A 77 -0.69 -13.66 -1.55
N LEU A 78 0.08 -12.70 -1.03
CA LEU A 78 1.30 -12.19 -1.64
C LEU A 78 2.31 -13.30 -1.99
N PRO A 79 2.69 -14.24 -1.11
CA PRO A 79 3.66 -15.27 -1.45
C PRO A 79 3.18 -16.22 -2.56
N LEU A 80 1.86 -16.39 -2.70
CA LEU A 80 1.26 -17.23 -3.74
C LEU A 80 1.11 -16.49 -5.07
N ARG A 81 0.69 -15.21 -5.02
CA ARG A 81 0.34 -14.41 -6.20
C ARG A 81 1.54 -13.68 -6.79
N ALA A 82 2.48 -13.21 -5.97
CA ALA A 82 3.61 -12.41 -6.42
C ALA A 82 4.51 -13.18 -7.42
N PRO A 83 4.89 -14.46 -7.20
CA PRO A 83 5.66 -15.21 -8.19
C PRO A 83 4.90 -15.35 -9.52
N ALA A 84 3.60 -15.64 -9.46
CA ALA A 84 2.76 -15.76 -10.66
C ALA A 84 2.68 -14.43 -11.44
N PHE A 85 2.57 -13.31 -10.73
CA PHE A 85 2.54 -11.96 -11.32
C PHE A 85 3.87 -11.60 -11.97
N ILE A 86 5.00 -11.94 -11.33
CA ILE A 86 6.35 -11.68 -11.84
C ILE A 86 6.68 -12.58 -13.04
N LEU A 87 6.22 -13.84 -13.03
CA LEU A 87 6.48 -14.79 -14.11
C LEU A 87 5.54 -14.58 -15.31
N ASN A 88 4.29 -14.15 -15.11
CA ASN A 88 3.30 -13.92 -16.18
C ASN A 88 3.04 -12.42 -16.43
N ARG A 89 4.07 -11.74 -16.96
CA ARG A 89 4.06 -10.30 -17.28
C ARG A 89 2.84 -9.85 -18.10
N SER A 90 2.36 -10.65 -19.04
CA SER A 90 1.24 -10.29 -19.94
C SER A 90 -0.13 -10.24 -19.25
N LYS A 91 -0.30 -10.91 -18.09
CA LYS A 91 -1.55 -10.87 -17.33
C LYS A 91 -1.56 -9.74 -16.29
N ALA A 92 -0.39 -9.32 -15.84
CA ALA A 92 -0.22 -8.20 -14.92
C ALA A 92 -0.72 -6.88 -15.54
N GLU A 93 -0.35 -6.59 -16.78
CA GLU A 93 -0.78 -5.40 -17.52
C GLU A 93 -2.29 -5.36 -17.80
N ARG A 94 -2.99 -6.51 -17.75
CA ARG A 94 -4.44 -6.56 -17.96
C ARG A 94 -5.27 -6.03 -16.80
N HIS A 95 -4.73 -5.99 -15.57
CA HIS A 95 -5.48 -5.59 -14.38
C HIS A 95 -5.25 -4.14 -13.95
N TRP A 96 -4.34 -3.42 -14.61
CA TRP A 96 -4.19 -1.99 -14.35
C TRP A 96 -5.26 -1.22 -15.13
N PRO A 97 -5.92 -0.24 -14.49
CA PRO A 97 -6.90 0.61 -15.17
C PRO A 97 -6.24 1.31 -16.36
N LYS A 98 -6.89 1.25 -17.51
CA LYS A 98 -6.38 1.80 -18.77
C LYS A 98 -6.72 3.27 -18.87
N ILE A 99 -6.08 4.08 -18.03
CA ILE A 99 -6.24 5.54 -18.04
C ILE A 99 -5.41 6.10 -19.20
N SER A 100 -6.09 6.73 -20.18
CA SER A 100 -5.46 7.26 -21.39
C SER A 100 -4.74 8.61 -21.18
N ASP A 101 -5.13 9.35 -20.13
CA ASP A 101 -4.53 10.64 -19.78
C ASP A 101 -3.43 10.47 -18.72
N ASP A 102 -2.21 10.91 -19.05
CA ASP A 102 -1.04 10.79 -18.18
C ASP A 102 -1.21 11.53 -16.85
N ALA A 103 -1.91 12.68 -16.84
CA ALA A 103 -2.15 13.43 -15.62
C ALA A 103 -3.11 12.69 -14.67
N THR A 104 -4.18 12.10 -15.21
CA THR A 104 -5.11 11.26 -14.46
C THR A 104 -4.44 9.97 -13.99
N ARG A 105 -3.56 9.39 -14.81
CA ARG A 105 -2.77 8.22 -14.42
C ARG A 105 -1.85 8.54 -13.24
N ALA A 106 -1.14 9.66 -13.25
CA ALA A 106 -0.29 10.07 -12.14
C ALA A 106 -1.09 10.27 -10.84
N LYS A 107 -2.32 10.80 -10.93
CA LYS A 107 -3.24 10.90 -9.78
C LYS A 107 -3.65 9.53 -9.27
N PHE A 108 -3.96 8.59 -10.17
CA PHE A 108 -4.31 7.23 -9.80
C PHE A 108 -3.14 6.50 -9.12
N GLU A 109 -1.91 6.63 -9.63
CA GLU A 109 -0.72 6.05 -9.01
C GLU A 109 -0.47 6.64 -7.60
N ARG A 110 -0.67 7.95 -7.44
CA ARG A 110 -0.60 8.61 -6.11
C ARG A 110 -1.70 8.11 -5.18
N PHE A 111 -2.93 7.98 -5.67
CA PHE A 111 -4.06 7.42 -4.92
C PHE A 111 -3.76 6.00 -4.42
N MET A 112 -3.24 5.13 -5.29
CA MET A 112 -2.81 3.77 -4.94
C MET A 112 -1.74 3.77 -3.84
N GLY A 113 -0.73 4.64 -3.96
CA GLY A 113 0.33 4.78 -2.95
C GLY A 113 -0.21 5.20 -1.58
N LEU A 114 -1.17 6.13 -1.54
CA LEU A 114 -1.83 6.56 -0.30
C LEU A 114 -2.73 5.46 0.28
N GLY A 115 -3.38 4.66 -0.57
CA GLY A 115 -4.14 3.48 -0.16
C GLY A 115 -3.27 2.45 0.56
N ILE A 116 -2.15 2.05 -0.05
CA ILE A 116 -1.19 1.11 0.57
C ILE A 116 -0.69 1.65 1.91
N ARG A 117 -0.37 2.95 1.99
CA ARG A 117 0.06 3.59 3.25
C ARG A 117 -1.03 3.56 4.31
N SER A 118 -2.28 3.83 3.93
CA SER A 118 -3.44 3.84 4.83
C SER A 118 -3.75 2.44 5.36
N ASP A 119 -3.69 1.44 4.51
CA ASP A 119 -3.89 0.03 4.83
C ASP A 119 -2.78 -0.50 5.73
N SER A 120 -1.52 -0.16 5.41
CA SER A 120 -0.35 -0.53 6.22
C SER A 120 -0.43 0.05 7.63
N ALA A 121 -0.98 1.25 7.76
CA ALA A 121 -1.20 1.92 9.04
C ALA A 121 -2.36 1.31 9.84
N ALA A 122 -3.37 0.76 9.16
CA ALA A 122 -4.47 0.06 9.80
C ALA A 122 -4.02 -1.27 10.44
N ASN A 123 -3.00 -1.92 9.87
CA ASN A 123 -2.46 -3.17 10.40
C ASN A 123 -0.92 -3.27 10.26
N PRO A 124 -0.16 -2.60 11.16
CA PRO A 124 1.29 -2.50 11.03
C PRO A 124 2.03 -3.85 11.19
N ILE A 125 1.42 -4.82 11.89
CA ILE A 125 2.00 -6.16 12.04
C ILE A 125 1.99 -6.89 10.70
N PHE A 126 0.85 -6.93 10.02
CA PHE A 126 0.76 -7.57 8.70
C PHE A 126 1.47 -6.77 7.61
N ALA A 127 1.52 -5.44 7.73
CA ALA A 127 2.37 -4.63 6.88
C ALA A 127 3.87 -5.00 7.00
N LEU A 128 4.35 -5.27 8.23
CA LEU A 128 5.71 -5.73 8.46
C LEU A 128 5.94 -7.12 7.85
N ILE A 129 4.99 -8.05 8.01
CA ILE A 129 5.05 -9.38 7.39
C ILE A 129 5.14 -9.25 5.87
N CYS A 130 4.23 -8.49 5.24
CA CYS A 130 4.29 -8.18 3.81
C CYS A 130 5.65 -7.60 3.39
N GLY A 131 6.19 -6.66 4.17
CA GLY A 131 7.49 -6.05 3.89
C GLY A 131 8.63 -7.07 3.89
N VAL A 132 8.63 -8.00 4.86
CA VAL A 132 9.60 -9.10 4.92
C VAL A 132 9.43 -10.04 3.74
N GLU A 133 8.19 -10.42 3.38
CA GLU A 133 7.92 -11.27 2.23
C GLU A 133 8.39 -10.65 0.91
N VAL A 134 8.11 -9.36 0.69
CA VAL A 134 8.60 -8.62 -0.50
C VAL A 134 10.13 -8.56 -0.51
N ALA A 135 10.77 -8.32 0.63
CA ALA A 135 12.23 -8.29 0.73
C ALA A 135 12.84 -9.65 0.39
N LEU A 136 12.28 -10.74 0.93
CA LEU A 136 12.70 -12.11 0.63
C LEU A 136 12.51 -12.46 -0.85
N LEU A 137 11.35 -12.13 -1.41
CA LEU A 137 11.07 -12.34 -2.83
C LEU A 137 12.05 -11.56 -3.70
N THR A 138 12.35 -10.31 -3.35
CA THR A 138 13.33 -9.48 -4.06
C THR A 138 14.69 -10.15 -4.06
N VAL A 139 15.22 -10.52 -2.88
CA VAL A 139 16.51 -11.20 -2.73
C VAL A 139 16.57 -12.50 -3.54
N LEU A 140 15.49 -13.30 -3.52
CA LEU A 140 15.40 -14.54 -4.29
C LEU A 140 15.38 -14.30 -5.81
N MET A 141 14.79 -13.20 -6.25
CA MET A 141 14.65 -12.86 -7.67
C MET A 141 15.87 -12.13 -8.25
N VAL A 142 16.69 -11.47 -7.41
CA VAL A 142 17.95 -10.80 -7.84
C VAL A 142 18.84 -11.72 -8.69
N PRO A 143 19.18 -12.95 -8.23
CA PRO A 143 20.05 -13.85 -9.00
C PRO A 143 19.42 -14.35 -10.30
N LEU A 144 18.09 -14.24 -10.46
CA LEU A 144 17.39 -14.63 -11.68
C LEU A 144 17.41 -13.53 -12.77
N GLY A 145 18.08 -12.39 -12.52
CA GLY A 145 18.18 -11.28 -13.48
C GLY A 145 16.87 -10.55 -13.75
N LYS A 146 15.82 -10.81 -12.96
CA LYS A 146 14.47 -10.25 -13.14
C LYS A 146 14.17 -9.01 -12.29
N VAL A 147 15.13 -8.53 -11.50
CA VAL A 147 14.95 -7.44 -10.51
C VAL A 147 15.09 -6.02 -11.06
N SER A 148 15.55 -5.85 -12.31
CA SER A 148 15.75 -4.51 -12.89
C SER A 148 14.49 -3.62 -12.97
N TRP A 149 13.30 -4.16 -12.69
CA TRP A 149 12.01 -3.46 -12.78
C TRP A 149 11.30 -3.15 -11.44
N GLN A 150 11.70 -3.74 -10.31
CA GLN A 150 10.90 -3.63 -9.06
C GLN A 150 11.24 -2.40 -8.20
N LEU A 151 12.47 -1.89 -8.27
CA LEU A 151 12.90 -0.70 -7.52
C LEU A 151 12.39 0.65 -8.04
N PRO A 152 12.31 0.92 -9.37
CA PRO A 152 11.91 2.25 -9.83
C PRO A 152 10.42 2.54 -9.63
N LEU A 153 9.52 1.54 -9.52
CA LEU A 153 8.08 1.80 -9.36
C LEU A 153 7.71 2.38 -7.99
N PHE A 154 8.43 2.06 -6.92
CA PHE A 154 8.17 2.64 -5.59
C PHE A 154 8.91 3.98 -5.37
N VAL A 155 10.05 4.19 -6.04
CA VAL A 155 10.91 5.37 -5.84
C VAL A 155 10.63 6.49 -6.86
N ASN A 156 10.27 6.15 -8.11
CA ASN A 156 10.00 7.17 -9.13
C ASN A 156 8.58 7.73 -9.06
N THR A 157 7.57 6.93 -8.68
CA THR A 157 6.18 7.41 -8.58
C THR A 157 6.02 8.51 -7.54
N THR A 158 6.72 8.43 -6.41
CA THR A 158 6.77 9.50 -5.40
C THR A 158 7.47 10.75 -5.93
N ARG A 159 8.59 10.61 -6.64
CA ARG A 159 9.40 11.75 -7.09
C ARG A 159 8.84 12.46 -8.34
N GLU A 160 8.15 11.73 -9.21
CA GLU A 160 7.57 12.24 -10.45
C GLU A 160 6.21 12.91 -10.19
N SER A 161 5.41 12.36 -9.28
CA SER A 161 4.18 13.00 -8.82
C SER A 161 4.46 14.34 -8.13
N GLU A 162 5.48 14.42 -7.27
CA GLU A 162 5.94 15.69 -6.67
C GLU A 162 6.37 16.73 -7.72
N ARG A 163 7.09 16.31 -8.77
CA ARG A 163 7.52 17.22 -9.85
C ARG A 163 6.36 17.73 -10.69
N LEU A 164 5.39 16.88 -11.03
CA LEU A 164 4.24 17.26 -11.85
C LEU A 164 3.28 18.19 -11.09
N LEU A 165 3.13 17.98 -9.78
CA LEU A 165 2.36 18.87 -8.92
C LEU A 165 3.06 20.21 -8.73
N ALA A 166 4.37 20.22 -8.50
CA ALA A 166 5.15 21.46 -8.39
C ALA A 166 5.07 22.33 -9.66
N LYS A 167 4.99 21.72 -10.85
CA LYS A 167 4.80 22.46 -12.12
C LYS A 167 3.41 23.05 -12.31
N ARG A 168 2.40 22.63 -11.55
CA ARG A 168 1.02 23.13 -11.67
C ARG A 168 0.72 24.33 -10.75
N PHE A 169 1.63 24.61 -9.81
CA PHE A 169 1.52 25.69 -8.82
C PHE A 169 2.56 26.80 -9.00
N CYS A 170 3.34 26.77 -10.09
CA CYS A 170 4.17 27.86 -10.60
C CYS A 170 3.63 28.32 -11.96
#